data_AF-A0A7V8E0E7-F1
#
_entry.id   AF-A0A7V8E0E7-F1
#
_cell.length_a   1.000
_cell.length_b   1.000
_cell.length_c   1.000
_cell.angle_alpha   90.00
_cell.angle_beta   90.00
_cell.angle_gamma   90.00
#
_symmetry.space_group_name_H-M   'P 1'
#
loop_
_entity.id
_entity.type
_entity.pdbx_description
1 polymer ?
#
loop_
_entity_poly.entity_id
_entity_poly.type
_entity_poly.pdbx_seq_one_letter_code
_entity_poly.pdbx_strand_id
1 'polypeptide(L)'
;MKPLLAFIASMQLLSGCAVLFHDPAKVDFRAAVGADDWPRLALEPLTVPEIDFPPSPATDGEIRAWCMALGNDDAAERDRVTAALAAAGEAALPALRAVRDKGDSEAAARAGKLIELALFGDVDALR
;
A
#
# COMPACT_ATOMS: atom_id res chain seq x y z
N MET A 1 -31.49 -18.51 25.71
CA MET A 1 -32.53 -17.48 25.62
C MET A 1 -31.89 -16.12 25.91
N LYS A 2 -31.89 -15.19 24.95
CA LYS A 2 -31.64 -13.74 25.14
C LYS A 2 -32.99 -13.08 25.52
N PRO A 3 -33.04 -11.96 26.27
CA PRO A 3 -32.75 -10.60 25.74
C PRO A 3 -31.82 -9.77 26.66
N LEU A 4 -30.90 -8.93 26.16
CA LEU A 4 -31.04 -7.59 25.56
C LEU A 4 -31.41 -6.46 26.55
N LEU A 5 -30.55 -5.43 26.55
CA LEU A 5 -30.78 -4.01 26.87
C LEU A 5 -30.89 -3.57 28.33
N ALA A 6 -29.82 -2.96 28.85
CA ALA A 6 -29.89 -1.64 29.51
C ALA A 6 -28.48 -1.09 29.84
N PHE A 7 -28.30 0.19 29.54
CA PHE A 7 -27.47 1.12 30.30
C PHE A 7 -25.94 1.08 30.12
N ILE A 8 -25.50 1.34 28.88
CA ILE A 8 -24.25 2.08 28.65
C ILE A 8 -24.51 3.53 29.06
N ALA A 9 -24.25 3.85 30.31
CA ALA A 9 -24.21 5.22 30.82
C ALA A 9 -23.06 5.32 31.81
N SER A 10 -21.92 5.81 31.34
CA SER A 10 -20.91 6.58 32.11
C SER A 10 -19.55 6.44 31.43
N MET A 11 -19.22 7.41 30.57
CA MET A 11 -17.89 8.02 30.47
C MET A 11 -17.94 9.05 29.33
N GLN A 12 -18.72 10.11 29.57
CA GLN A 12 -18.38 11.41 29.02
C GLN A 12 -17.26 11.99 29.88
N LEU A 13 -16.12 12.26 29.25
CA LEU A 13 -15.25 13.42 29.49
C LEU A 13 -13.88 13.11 28.89
N LEU A 14 -13.68 13.53 27.64
CA LEU A 14 -12.48 14.23 27.13
C LEU A 14 -12.47 14.15 25.61
N SER A 15 -12.10 15.28 25.00
CA SER A 15 -11.88 15.49 23.55
C SER A 15 -13.12 15.95 22.76
N GLY A 16 -13.33 17.26 22.83
CA GLY A 16 -14.24 18.00 21.95
C GLY A 16 -13.75 18.01 20.51
N CYS A 17 -14.14 16.99 19.74
CA CYS A 17 -14.08 16.93 18.29
C CYS A 17 -15.22 16.03 17.78
N ALA A 18 -16.47 16.39 18.07
CA ALA A 18 -17.65 15.75 17.49
C ALA A 18 -18.33 16.73 16.55
N VAL A 19 -17.73 16.86 15.37
CA VAL A 19 -18.39 16.89 14.06
C VAL A 19 -19.92 17.12 14.12
N LEU A 20 -20.30 18.40 14.10
CA LEU A 20 -21.66 18.82 13.78
C LEU A 20 -21.85 18.75 12.25
N PHE A 21 -22.00 17.55 11.67
CA PHE A 21 -22.64 17.41 10.36
C PHE A 21 -24.14 17.33 10.57
N HIS A 22 -24.77 18.49 10.77
CA HIS A 22 -26.20 18.66 10.54
C HIS A 22 -26.40 19.22 9.13
N ASP A 23 -26.97 18.39 8.27
CA ASP A 23 -27.64 18.77 7.01
C ASP A 23 -26.73 19.34 5.88
N PRO A 24 -26.27 18.51 4.92
CA PRO A 24 -25.48 18.98 3.78
C PRO A 24 -26.28 19.89 2.81
N ALA A 25 -27.60 20.00 2.96
CA ALA A 25 -28.44 20.81 2.09
C ALA A 25 -28.53 22.29 2.47
N LYS A 26 -27.87 22.73 3.56
CA LYS A 26 -27.98 24.10 4.09
C LYS A 26 -26.67 24.89 4.18
N VAL A 27 -25.54 24.34 3.76
CA VAL A 27 -24.28 25.10 3.78
C VAL A 27 -24.15 25.92 2.51
N ASP A 28 -24.76 27.09 2.53
CA ASP A 28 -24.50 28.13 1.53
C ASP A 28 -23.12 28.76 1.84
N PHE A 29 -22.05 28.08 1.42
CA PHE A 29 -20.66 28.52 1.63
C PHE A 29 -20.39 29.93 1.08
N ARG A 30 -21.26 30.42 0.21
CA ARG A 30 -21.15 31.71 -0.46
C ARG A 30 -21.63 32.89 0.41
N ALA A 31 -22.36 32.64 1.48
CA ALA A 31 -22.93 33.70 2.33
C ALA A 31 -22.02 34.16 3.48
N ALA A 32 -20.98 33.40 3.83
CA ALA A 32 -20.13 33.68 4.98
C ALA A 32 -18.88 34.52 4.64
N VAL A 33 -18.56 34.70 3.37
CA VAL A 33 -17.42 35.51 2.91
C VAL A 33 -18.00 36.64 2.07
N GLY A 34 -18.07 37.84 2.66
CA GLY A 34 -18.47 39.05 1.93
C GLY A 34 -17.65 39.14 0.65
N ALA A 35 -18.33 39.33 -0.49
CA ALA A 35 -17.76 39.23 -1.82
C ALA A 35 -16.62 40.25 -2.10
N ASP A 36 -16.41 41.21 -1.21
CA ASP A 36 -15.51 42.35 -1.42
C ASP A 36 -14.21 42.31 -0.58
N ASP A 37 -14.05 41.36 0.34
CA ASP A 37 -12.87 41.25 1.22
C ASP A 37 -12.03 39.98 0.96
N TRP A 38 -12.06 39.46 -0.26
CA TRP A 38 -11.09 38.44 -0.66
C TRP A 38 -9.71 39.09 -0.73
N PRO A 39 -8.73 38.72 0.13
CA PRO A 39 -7.39 39.24 -0.03
C PRO A 39 -6.93 38.86 -1.43
N ARG A 40 -6.46 39.86 -2.19
CA ARG A 40 -5.64 39.63 -3.38
C ARG A 40 -4.35 38.98 -2.93
N LEU A 41 -4.43 37.71 -2.53
CA LEU A 41 -3.29 36.84 -2.32
C LEU A 41 -2.62 36.80 -3.68
N ALA A 42 -1.47 37.47 -3.76
CA ALA A 42 -0.57 37.31 -4.87
C ALA A 42 -0.44 35.79 -5.10
N LEU A 43 -0.79 35.35 -6.31
CA LEU A 43 -0.63 33.97 -6.73
C LEU A 43 0.87 33.70 -6.85
N GLU A 44 1.56 33.66 -5.71
CA GLU A 44 2.84 33.00 -5.66
C GLU A 44 2.56 31.55 -6.09
N PRO A 45 3.32 31.01 -7.06
CA PRO A 45 3.10 29.64 -7.49
C PRO A 45 3.29 28.74 -6.28
N LEU A 46 2.19 28.22 -5.77
CA LEU A 46 2.18 27.18 -4.76
C LEU A 46 2.89 25.98 -5.37
N THR A 47 4.17 25.83 -5.06
CA THR A 47 4.93 24.62 -5.35
C THR A 47 4.27 23.52 -4.52
N VAL A 48 3.39 22.75 -5.14
CA VAL A 48 2.80 21.57 -4.51
C VAL A 48 3.96 20.62 -4.27
N PRO A 49 4.30 20.26 -3.02
CA PRO A 49 5.32 19.26 -2.78
C PRO A 49 4.85 17.97 -3.45
N GLU A 50 5.71 17.38 -4.27
CA GLU A 50 5.45 16.08 -4.87
C GLU A 50 5.35 15.07 -3.72
N ILE A 51 4.12 14.69 -3.38
CA ILE A 51 3.86 13.66 -2.37
C ILE A 51 4.13 12.34 -3.08
N ASP A 52 5.30 11.76 -2.81
CA ASP A 52 5.64 10.42 -3.27
C ASP A 52 4.78 9.41 -2.50
N PHE A 53 3.76 8.87 -3.15
CA PHE A 53 2.91 7.84 -2.57
C PHE A 53 3.65 6.51 -2.69
N PRO A 54 3.81 5.75 -1.59
CA PRO A 54 4.44 4.45 -1.66
C PRO A 54 3.64 3.55 -2.63
N PRO A 55 4.33 2.74 -3.46
CA PRO A 55 3.66 1.85 -4.38
C PRO A 55 2.72 0.91 -3.62
N SER A 56 1.54 0.66 -4.19
CA SER A 56 0.57 -0.28 -3.60
C SER A 56 1.22 -1.64 -3.41
N PRO A 57 1.00 -2.33 -2.27
CA PRO A 57 1.53 -3.67 -2.06
C PRO A 57 0.99 -4.63 -3.13
N ALA A 58 1.86 -5.52 -3.61
CA ALA A 58 1.50 -6.55 -4.58
C ALA A 58 0.47 -7.53 -3.99
N THR A 59 -0.48 -7.97 -4.82
CA THR A 59 -1.48 -8.96 -4.43
C THR A 59 -0.93 -10.38 -4.50
N ASP A 60 -1.50 -11.30 -3.73
CA ASP A 60 -1.16 -12.73 -3.77
C ASP A 60 -1.33 -13.34 -5.18
N GLY A 61 -2.24 -12.80 -6.00
CA GLY A 61 -2.43 -13.21 -7.39
C GLY A 61 -1.23 -12.86 -8.26
N GLU A 62 -0.73 -11.63 -8.12
CA GLU A 62 0.43 -11.12 -8.87
C GLU A 62 1.71 -11.85 -8.46
N ILE A 63 1.93 -12.03 -7.15
CA ILE A 63 3.09 -12.76 -6.62
C ILE A 63 3.12 -14.20 -7.18
N ARG A 64 1.97 -14.88 -7.23
CA ARG A 64 1.90 -16.23 -7.83
C ARG A 64 2.19 -16.22 -9.33
N ALA A 65 1.69 -15.22 -10.06
CA ALA A 65 1.97 -15.09 -11.49
C ALA A 65 3.47 -14.88 -11.75
N TRP A 66 4.12 -14.00 -11.00
CA TRP A 66 5.57 -13.77 -11.09
C TRP A 66 6.37 -15.03 -10.73
N CYS A 67 5.95 -15.78 -9.71
CA CYS A 67 6.55 -17.06 -9.34
C CYS A 67 6.45 -18.12 -10.44
N MET A 68 5.38 -18.14 -11.24
CA MET A 68 5.28 -19.05 -12.39
C MET A 68 6.18 -18.61 -13.56
N ALA A 69 6.40 -17.31 -13.72
CA ALA A 69 7.23 -16.75 -14.79
C ALA A 69 8.74 -16.80 -14.49
N LEU A 70 9.16 -17.17 -13.28
CA LEU A 70 10.57 -17.31 -12.87
C LEU A 70 11.35 -18.35 -13.69
N GLY A 71 10.65 -19.38 -14.19
CA GLY A 71 11.20 -20.42 -15.07
C GLY A 71 10.92 -20.19 -16.56
N ASN A 72 10.47 -18.99 -16.96
CA ASN A 72 10.24 -18.67 -18.38
C ASN A 72 11.56 -18.65 -19.16
N ASP A 73 11.58 -19.09 -20.41
CA ASP A 73 12.76 -19.09 -21.28
C ASP A 73 13.21 -17.67 -21.67
N ASP A 74 12.30 -16.70 -21.66
CA ASP A 74 12.61 -15.29 -21.93
C ASP A 74 13.36 -14.62 -20.77
N ALA A 75 14.60 -14.20 -21.03
CA ALA A 75 15.45 -13.53 -20.06
C ALA A 75 14.88 -12.18 -19.59
N ALA A 76 14.30 -11.39 -20.48
CA ALA A 76 13.78 -10.07 -20.12
C ALA A 76 12.60 -10.19 -19.16
N GLU A 77 11.73 -11.17 -19.40
CA GLU A 77 10.60 -11.46 -18.52
C GLU A 77 11.08 -11.97 -17.15
N ARG A 78 12.07 -12.87 -17.12
CA ARG A 78 12.66 -13.37 -15.85
C ARG A 78 13.23 -12.25 -15.00
N ASP A 79 13.98 -11.32 -15.59
CA ASP A 79 14.59 -10.20 -14.87
C ASP A 79 13.52 -9.26 -14.31
N ARG A 80 12.49 -8.96 -15.14
CA ARG A 80 11.34 -8.16 -14.73
C ARG A 80 10.61 -8.77 -13.52
N VAL A 81 10.31 -10.06 -13.56
CA VAL A 81 9.61 -10.73 -12.45
C VAL A 81 10.48 -10.91 -11.23
N THR A 82 11.79 -11.08 -11.41
CA THR A 82 12.77 -11.12 -10.31
C THR A 82 12.81 -9.78 -9.58
N ALA A 83 12.84 -8.66 -10.30
CA ALA A 83 12.76 -7.32 -9.71
C ALA A 83 11.42 -7.08 -8.98
N ALA A 84 10.31 -7.54 -9.57
CA ALA A 84 9.00 -7.43 -8.95
C ALA A 84 8.87 -8.25 -7.65
N LEU A 85 9.40 -9.47 -7.64
CA LEU A 85 9.43 -10.34 -6.45
C LEU A 85 10.37 -9.80 -5.37
N ALA A 86 11.51 -9.22 -5.76
CA ALA A 86 12.40 -8.54 -4.82
C ALA A 86 11.72 -7.33 -4.18
N ALA A 87 10.98 -6.53 -4.96
CA ALA A 87 10.22 -5.39 -4.45
C ALA A 87 9.07 -5.82 -3.51
N ALA A 88 8.48 -7.00 -3.74
CA ALA A 88 7.45 -7.56 -2.85
C ALA A 88 8.02 -8.05 -1.50
N GLY A 89 9.33 -8.34 -1.42
CA GLY A 89 10.04 -8.67 -0.19
C GLY A 89 9.44 -9.85 0.58
N GLU A 90 9.16 -9.66 1.86
CA GLU A 90 8.65 -10.71 2.75
C GLU A 90 7.31 -11.31 2.29
N ALA A 91 6.47 -10.52 1.60
CA ALA A 91 5.17 -10.99 1.10
C ALA A 91 5.33 -12.14 0.08
N ALA A 92 6.46 -12.19 -0.63
CA ALA A 92 6.74 -13.23 -1.62
C ALA A 92 7.25 -14.55 -1.01
N LEU A 93 7.70 -14.55 0.26
CA LEU A 93 8.36 -15.71 0.89
C LEU A 93 7.56 -17.01 0.83
N PRO A 94 6.24 -17.05 1.11
CA PRO A 94 5.47 -18.30 1.05
C PRO A 94 5.45 -18.89 -0.37
N ALA A 95 5.30 -18.04 -1.38
CA ALA A 95 5.25 -18.45 -2.78
C ALA A 95 6.63 -18.89 -3.29
N LEU A 96 7.69 -18.16 -2.94
CA LEU A 96 9.07 -18.50 -3.31
C LEU A 96 9.51 -19.84 -2.70
N ARG A 97 9.15 -20.13 -1.44
CA ARG A 97 9.41 -21.43 -0.80
C ARG A 97 8.74 -22.56 -1.57
N ALA A 98 7.49 -22.37 -1.97
CA ALA A 98 6.76 -23.35 -2.77
C ALA A 98 7.40 -23.60 -4.14
N VAL A 99 7.97 -22.57 -4.79
CA VAL A 99 8.71 -22.71 -6.06
C VAL A 99 10.00 -23.50 -5.86
N ARG A 100 10.77 -23.16 -4.82
CA ARG A 100 12.03 -23.84 -4.49
C ARG A 100 11.84 -25.34 -4.31
N ASP A 101 10.72 -25.75 -3.73
CA ASP A 101 10.44 -27.15 -3.41
C ASP A 101 9.83 -27.93 -4.61
N LYS A 102 9.49 -27.27 -5.73
CA LYS A 102 8.71 -27.85 -6.86
C LYS A 102 9.54 -28.58 -7.94
N GLY A 103 10.87 -28.54 -7.85
CA GLY A 103 11.77 -29.41 -8.64
C GLY A 103 12.32 -28.85 -9.96
N ASP A 104 11.97 -27.64 -10.36
CA ASP A 104 12.71 -26.92 -11.42
C ASP A 104 14.01 -26.37 -10.81
N SER A 105 15.16 -26.92 -11.20
CA SER A 105 16.46 -26.55 -10.62
C SER A 105 16.82 -25.09 -10.82
N GLU A 106 16.42 -24.49 -11.95
CA GLU A 106 16.78 -23.11 -12.29
C GLU A 106 15.87 -22.12 -11.56
N ALA A 107 14.56 -22.36 -11.59
CA ALA A 107 13.60 -21.57 -10.84
C ALA A 107 13.82 -21.69 -9.32
N ALA A 108 14.19 -22.89 -8.82
CA ALA A 108 14.50 -23.10 -7.40
C ALA A 108 15.75 -22.37 -6.95
N ALA A 109 16.81 -22.35 -7.77
CA ALA A 109 18.04 -21.61 -7.47
C ALA A 109 17.76 -20.11 -7.37
N ARG A 110 16.98 -19.55 -8.30
CA ARG A 110 16.58 -18.12 -8.26
C ARG A 110 15.67 -17.81 -7.08
N ALA A 111 14.68 -18.66 -6.81
CA ALA A 111 13.81 -18.50 -5.66
C ALA A 111 14.60 -18.54 -4.34
N GLY A 112 15.63 -19.38 -4.24
CA GLY A 112 16.56 -19.41 -3.10
C GLY A 112 17.24 -18.06 -2.87
N LYS A 113 17.84 -17.47 -3.92
CA LYS A 113 18.49 -16.15 -3.84
C LYS A 113 17.51 -15.05 -3.43
N LEU A 114 16.28 -15.07 -3.96
CA LEU A 114 15.25 -14.08 -3.61
C LEU A 114 14.76 -14.24 -2.15
N ILE A 115 14.72 -15.46 -1.62
CA ILE A 115 14.42 -15.70 -0.20
C ILE A 115 15.54 -15.13 0.67
N GLU A 116 16.81 -15.37 0.32
CA GLU A 116 17.95 -14.80 1.04
C GLU A 116 17.89 -13.27 1.03
N LEU A 117 17.64 -12.67 -0.13
CA LEU A 117 17.48 -11.22 -0.27
C LEU A 117 16.36 -10.68 0.62
N ALA A 118 15.18 -11.30 0.59
CA ALA A 118 14.04 -10.86 1.38
C ALA A 118 14.25 -11.02 2.90
N LEU A 119 15.11 -11.96 3.33
CA LEU A 119 15.40 -12.21 4.75
C LEU A 119 16.55 -11.38 5.29
N PHE A 120 17.58 -11.12 4.48
CA PHE A 120 18.82 -10.48 4.93
C PHE A 120 19.00 -9.05 4.41
N GLY A 121 18.15 -8.60 3.49
CA GLY A 121 18.10 -7.21 3.01
C GLY A 121 19.28 -6.78 2.14
N ASP A 122 20.13 -7.71 1.71
CA ASP A 122 21.36 -7.40 0.99
C ASP A 122 21.14 -7.33 -0.52
N VAL A 123 20.64 -6.19 -0.98
CA VAL A 123 20.32 -5.91 -2.40
C VAL A 123 21.57 -5.88 -3.29
N ASP A 124 22.76 -5.69 -2.70
CA ASP A 124 24.02 -5.64 -3.42
C ASP A 124 24.49 -7.02 -3.94
N ALA A 125 23.88 -8.12 -3.47
CA ALA A 125 24.23 -9.49 -3.87
C ALA A 125 23.70 -9.94 -5.25
N LEU A 126 22.97 -9.08 -5.97
CA LEU A 126 22.33 -9.40 -7.26
C LEU A 126 23.08 -8.92 -8.52
N ARG A 127 24.24 -8.27 -8.38
CA ARG A 127 25.12 -7.86 -9.50
C ARG A 127 26.12 -8.94 -9.87
#